data_AF-A0A7S4FM85-F1
#
_entry.id   AF-A0A7S4FM85-F1
#
_cell.length_a   1.000
_cell.length_b   1.000
_cell.length_c   1.000
_cell.angle_alpha   90.00
_cell.angle_beta   90.00
_cell.angle_gamma   90.00
#
_symmetry.space_group_name_H-M   'P 1'
#
loop_
_entity.id
_entity.type
_entity.pdbx_description
1 polymer ?
#
loop_
_entity_poly.entity_id
_entity_poly.type
_entity_poly.pdbx_seq_one_letter_code
_entity_poly.pdbx_strand_id
1 'polypeptide(L)'
;KVRLVRLGALPNAGQDCMPFVHQLQLTEHAGREFDVLLKLHSKSDVYWRHLMFASLCGSPRQVDTAVDRFHDPALGMLGAVGLTWDAFTPEEEVIQHLKRHLWEDNLPLVHSVLYPGRPFMNRSLVTIVAGTMFWARYRALRPADYVAAIPRLEK
;
A
#
# COMPACT_ATOMS: atom_id res chain seq x y z
N LYS A 1 -20.52 -9.77 -6.90
CA LYS A 1 -21.02 -9.32 -5.57
C LYS A 1 -19.88 -9.45 -4.57
N VAL A 2 -19.25 -8.34 -4.20
CA VAL A 2 -18.17 -8.34 -3.20
C VAL A 2 -18.78 -8.69 -1.83
N ARG A 3 -18.21 -9.68 -1.15
CA ARG A 3 -18.60 -10.03 0.22
C ARG A 3 -17.49 -9.55 1.15
N LEU A 4 -17.77 -8.58 2.01
CA LEU A 4 -16.86 -8.24 3.10
C LEU A 4 -16.83 -9.42 4.07
N VAL A 5 -15.68 -10.08 4.18
CA VAL A 5 -15.55 -11.31 4.96
C VAL A 5 -15.12 -11.01 6.41
N ARG A 6 -14.36 -9.93 6.67
CA ARG A 6 -13.83 -9.63 8.00
C ARG A 6 -13.34 -8.19 8.16
N LEU A 7 -13.56 -7.61 9.35
CA LEU A 7 -12.93 -6.37 9.80
C LEU A 7 -11.93 -6.69 10.92
N GLY A 8 -10.69 -6.20 10.80
CA GLY A 8 -9.68 -6.25 11.86
C GLY A 8 -9.32 -4.83 12.26
N ALA A 9 -9.53 -4.47 13.53
CA ALA A 9 -9.17 -3.16 14.07
C ALA A 9 -8.05 -3.33 15.11
N LEU A 10 -7.02 -2.49 15.02
CA LEU A 10 -5.92 -2.44 15.99
C LEU A 10 -5.69 -1.00 16.45
N PRO A 11 -5.32 -0.78 17.73
CA PRO A 11 -4.93 0.54 18.18
C PRO A 11 -3.65 1.01 17.45
N ASN A 12 -3.72 2.20 16.87
CA ASN A 12 -2.59 2.84 16.20
C ASN A 12 -1.74 3.58 17.25
N ALA A 13 -0.77 2.89 17.86
CA ALA A 13 0.19 3.50 18.80
C ALA A 13 1.35 4.21 18.08
N GLY A 14 1.02 5.00 17.03
CA GLY A 14 2.02 5.66 16.18
C GLY A 14 2.75 4.71 15.20
N GLN A 15 2.26 3.49 15.03
CA GLN A 15 2.83 2.49 14.11
C GLN A 15 1.82 2.17 13.01
N ASP A 16 2.11 2.62 11.79
CA ASP A 16 1.17 2.51 10.67
C ASP A 16 1.21 1.13 9.95
N CYS A 17 2.42 0.58 9.81
CA CYS A 17 2.65 -0.65 9.04
C CYS A 17 2.78 -1.90 9.92
N MET A 18 3.38 -1.81 11.10
CA MET A 18 3.65 -2.98 11.95
C MET A 18 2.37 -3.70 12.43
N PRO A 19 1.34 -3.01 12.94
CA PRO A 19 0.08 -3.65 13.30
C PRO A 19 -0.58 -4.36 12.11
N PHE A 20 -0.46 -3.78 10.92
CA PHE A 20 -0.98 -4.40 9.69
C PHE A 20 -0.22 -5.68 9.33
N VAL A 21 1.13 -5.65 9.34
CA VAL A 21 1.97 -6.83 9.10
C VAL A 21 1.65 -7.94 10.11
N HIS A 22 1.47 -7.59 11.38
CA HIS A 22 1.07 -8.56 12.42
C HIS A 22 -0.28 -9.20 12.12
N GLN A 23 -1.29 -8.45 11.63
CA GLN A 23 -2.57 -9.02 11.20
C GLN A 23 -2.44 -9.96 10.00
N LEU A 24 -1.54 -9.66 9.06
CA LEU A 24 -1.25 -10.55 7.94
C LEU A 24 -0.67 -11.88 8.44
N GLN A 25 0.31 -11.84 9.36
CA GLN A 25 0.93 -13.03 9.96
C GLN A 25 -0.08 -13.86 10.76
N LEU A 26 -0.93 -13.23 11.58
CA LEU A 26 -1.99 -13.93 12.33
C LEU A 26 -3.01 -14.60 11.40
N THR A 27 -3.33 -13.95 10.28
CA THR A 27 -4.23 -14.49 9.26
C THR A 27 -3.60 -15.71 8.59
N GLU A 28 -2.33 -15.63 8.24
CA GLU A 28 -1.57 -16.72 7.61
C GLU A 28 -1.42 -17.92 8.55
N HIS A 29 -1.04 -17.69 9.82
CA HIS A 29 -0.96 -18.74 10.85
C HIS A 29 -2.31 -19.43 11.10
N ALA A 30 -3.43 -18.72 10.90
CA ALA A 30 -4.76 -19.28 11.00
C ALA A 30 -5.20 -20.06 9.74
N GLY A 31 -4.31 -20.23 8.75
CA GLY A 31 -4.59 -20.91 7.49
C GLY A 31 -5.61 -20.18 6.61
N ARG A 32 -5.72 -18.85 6.76
CA ARG A 32 -6.69 -18.04 6.01
C ARG A 32 -6.01 -17.34 4.86
N GLU A 33 -6.70 -17.32 3.73
CA GLU A 33 -6.27 -16.60 2.55
C GLU A 33 -7.40 -15.68 2.07
N PHE A 34 -7.02 -14.53 1.53
CA PHE A 34 -7.92 -13.58 0.89
C PHE A 34 -7.41 -13.31 -0.52
N ASP A 35 -8.30 -12.98 -1.45
CA ASP A 35 -7.84 -12.58 -2.80
C ASP A 35 -7.24 -11.17 -2.77
N VAL A 36 -7.98 -10.26 -2.13
CA VAL A 36 -7.68 -8.83 -2.06
C VAL A 36 -7.97 -8.33 -0.64
N LEU A 37 -7.14 -7.40 -0.17
CA LEU A 37 -7.29 -6.69 1.10
C LEU A 37 -7.39 -5.19 0.87
N LEU A 38 -8.14 -4.52 1.74
CA LEU A 38 -8.10 -3.06 1.90
C LEU A 38 -7.44 -2.73 3.23
N LYS A 39 -6.29 -2.05 3.18
CA LYS A 39 -5.68 -1.43 4.36
C LYS A 39 -6.24 -0.02 4.52
N LEU A 40 -6.83 0.25 5.67
CA LEU A 40 -7.23 1.59 6.11
C LEU A 40 -6.45 1.92 7.38
N HIS A 41 -6.18 3.19 7.60
CA HIS A 41 -5.62 3.64 8.87
C HIS A 41 -6.05 5.09 9.13
N SER A 42 -5.93 5.53 10.38
CA SER A 42 -6.23 6.91 10.75
C SER A 42 -5.09 7.84 10.30
N LYS A 43 -5.40 8.82 9.45
CA LYS A 43 -4.56 10.00 9.21
C LYS A 43 -5.02 11.13 10.14
N SER A 44 -4.06 11.83 10.75
CA SER A 44 -4.31 13.04 11.55
C SER A 44 -4.81 14.18 10.67
N ASP A 45 -4.23 14.33 9.48
CA ASP A 45 -4.68 15.28 8.49
C ASP A 45 -6.04 14.86 7.89
N VAL A 46 -7.02 15.77 8.02
CA VAL A 46 -8.41 15.55 7.61
C VAL A 46 -8.57 15.51 6.10
N TYR A 47 -7.85 16.36 5.36
CA TYR A 47 -7.92 16.42 3.91
C TYR A 47 -7.41 15.11 3.31
N TRP A 48 -6.22 14.70 3.73
CA TRP A 48 -5.60 13.43 3.34
C TRP A 48 -6.48 12.22 3.66
N ARG A 49 -7.07 12.21 4.86
CA ARG A 49 -8.00 11.17 5.29
C ARG A 49 -9.20 11.10 4.35
N HIS A 50 -9.94 12.20 4.16
CA HIS A 50 -11.16 12.21 3.35
C HIS A 50 -10.87 11.83 1.90
N LEU A 51 -9.80 12.36 1.33
CA LEU A 51 -9.36 12.01 -0.02
C LEU A 51 -9.11 10.50 -0.17
N MET A 52 -8.29 9.90 0.70
CA MET A 52 -7.98 8.47 0.61
C MET A 52 -9.22 7.60 0.81
N PHE A 53 -10.05 7.91 1.81
CA PHE A 53 -11.30 7.19 2.04
C PHE A 53 -12.25 7.29 0.84
N ALA A 54 -12.49 8.52 0.34
CA ALA A 54 -13.34 8.75 -0.80
C ALA A 54 -12.83 8.01 -2.04
N SER A 55 -11.51 8.00 -2.27
CA SER A 55 -10.90 7.33 -3.41
C SER A 55 -10.95 5.81 -3.34
N LEU A 56 -10.69 5.22 -2.17
CA LEU A 56 -10.52 3.78 -2.03
C LEU A 56 -11.83 3.05 -1.76
N CYS A 57 -12.74 3.67 -1.00
CA CYS A 57 -13.97 3.03 -0.53
C CYS A 57 -15.10 4.02 -0.22
N GLY A 58 -15.15 5.17 -0.91
CA GLY A 58 -16.15 6.23 -0.65
C GLY A 58 -17.59 5.83 -0.98
N SER A 59 -17.77 4.81 -1.81
CA SER A 59 -19.07 4.29 -2.22
C SER A 59 -18.98 2.80 -2.60
N PRO A 60 -20.09 2.05 -2.61
CA PRO A 60 -20.12 0.66 -3.08
C PRO A 60 -19.56 0.51 -4.50
N ARG A 61 -19.92 1.42 -5.42
CA ARG A 61 -19.44 1.39 -6.81
C ARG A 61 -17.92 1.54 -6.90
N GLN A 62 -17.32 2.39 -6.07
CA GLN A 62 -15.86 2.53 -6.02
C GLN A 62 -15.19 1.26 -5.49
N VAL A 63 -15.79 0.61 -4.48
CA VAL A 63 -15.27 -0.68 -3.98
C VAL A 63 -15.33 -1.74 -5.06
N ASP A 64 -16.46 -1.88 -5.77
CA ASP A 64 -16.59 -2.83 -6.88
C ASP A 64 -15.55 -2.52 -7.97
N THR A 65 -15.40 -1.24 -8.34
CA THR A 65 -14.40 -0.81 -9.33
C THR A 65 -12.97 -1.14 -8.89
N ALA A 66 -12.63 -0.90 -7.62
CA ALA A 66 -11.30 -1.21 -7.09
C ALA A 66 -11.03 -2.72 -7.08
N VAL A 67 -12.03 -3.54 -6.72
CA VAL A 67 -11.90 -5.01 -6.75
C VAL A 67 -11.79 -5.51 -8.20
N ASP A 68 -12.57 -4.98 -9.13
CA ASP A 68 -12.54 -5.38 -10.54
C ASP A 68 -11.17 -5.14 -11.19
N ARG A 69 -10.43 -4.11 -10.74
CA ARG A 69 -9.05 -3.86 -11.20
C ARG A 69 -8.11 -5.03 -10.89
N PHE A 70 -8.38 -5.81 -9.85
CA PHE A 70 -7.63 -7.03 -9.53
C PHE A 70 -8.07 -8.25 -10.36
N HIS A 71 -8.87 -8.08 -11.41
CA HIS A 71 -8.93 -9.08 -12.48
C HIS A 71 -7.67 -9.08 -13.36
N ASP A 72 -6.93 -7.96 -13.41
CA ASP A 72 -5.61 -7.91 -14.06
C ASP A 72 -4.54 -8.59 -13.17
N PRO A 73 -4.00 -9.77 -13.54
CA PRO A 73 -3.06 -10.51 -12.72
C PRO A 73 -1.76 -9.76 -12.40
N ALA A 74 -1.40 -8.74 -13.20
CA ALA A 74 -0.21 -7.91 -12.99
C ALA A 74 -0.39 -6.88 -11.87
N LEU A 75 -1.64 -6.52 -11.52
CA LEU A 75 -1.90 -5.54 -10.46
C LEU A 75 -1.66 -6.17 -9.08
N GLY A 76 -0.61 -5.73 -8.38
CA GLY A 76 -0.30 -6.16 -7.01
C GLY A 76 -0.92 -5.26 -5.94
N MET A 77 -0.96 -3.95 -6.18
CA MET A 77 -1.40 -2.92 -5.25
C MET A 77 -2.12 -1.80 -6.00
N LEU A 78 -3.11 -1.19 -5.36
CA LEU A 78 -3.85 -0.05 -5.87
C LEU A 78 -3.95 1.01 -4.76
N GLY A 79 -3.33 2.16 -5.00
CA GLY A 79 -3.37 3.32 -4.12
C GLY A 79 -4.59 4.21 -4.34
N ALA A 80 -4.68 5.28 -3.55
CA ALA A 80 -5.66 6.33 -3.77
C ALA A 80 -5.29 7.16 -5.01
N VAL A 81 -6.32 7.59 -5.75
CA VAL A 81 -6.21 8.46 -6.93
C VAL A 81 -5.59 9.80 -6.52
N GLY A 82 -4.69 10.31 -7.36
CA GLY A 82 -3.90 11.52 -7.09
C GLY A 82 -2.75 11.32 -6.09
N LEU A 83 -2.68 10.14 -5.45
CA LEU A 83 -1.61 9.73 -4.53
C LEU A 83 -0.79 8.56 -5.08
N THR A 84 -1.04 8.16 -6.32
CA THR A 84 -0.32 7.10 -7.01
C THR A 84 0.28 7.69 -8.28
N TRP A 85 1.57 7.48 -8.50
CA TRP A 85 2.25 7.99 -9.69
C TRP A 85 3.45 7.13 -10.08
N ASP A 86 3.84 7.24 -11.33
CA ASP A 86 5.06 6.67 -11.90
C ASP A 86 5.85 7.75 -12.64
N ALA A 87 6.91 7.35 -13.34
CA ALA A 87 7.76 8.26 -14.11
C ALA A 87 7.02 8.99 -15.26
N PHE A 88 5.83 8.53 -15.66
CA PHE A 88 5.07 9.06 -16.79
C PHE A 88 3.83 9.85 -16.36
N THR A 89 3.45 9.79 -15.08
CA THR A 89 2.31 10.52 -14.54
C THR A 89 2.58 12.03 -14.57
N PRO A 90 1.73 12.86 -15.20
CA PRO A 90 1.86 14.32 -15.19
C PRO A 90 1.82 14.90 -13.77
N GLU A 91 2.51 16.01 -13.52
CA GLU A 91 2.62 16.60 -12.17
C GLU A 91 1.27 17.11 -11.67
N GLU A 92 0.43 17.64 -12.56
CA GLU A 92 -0.92 18.10 -12.29
C GLU A 92 -1.89 17.00 -11.86
N GLU A 93 -1.59 15.74 -12.18
CA GLU A 93 -2.38 14.58 -11.76
C GLU A 93 -2.00 14.11 -10.35
N VAL A 94 -0.83 14.54 -9.85
CA VAL A 94 -0.39 14.29 -8.48
C VAL A 94 -0.84 15.43 -7.60
N ILE A 95 -1.43 15.11 -6.45
CA ILE A 95 -1.91 16.15 -5.54
C ILE A 95 -0.73 17.01 -5.08
N GLN A 96 -0.81 18.31 -5.36
CA GLN A 96 0.27 19.31 -5.19
C GLN A 96 0.88 19.37 -3.78
N HIS A 97 0.17 18.86 -2.77
CA HIS A 97 0.68 18.79 -1.39
C HIS A 97 1.72 17.67 -1.20
N LEU A 98 1.89 16.79 -2.18
CA LEU A 98 3.01 15.86 -2.23
C LEU A 98 4.24 16.55 -2.78
N LYS A 99 5.29 16.60 -1.96
CA LYS A 99 6.64 16.87 -2.45
C LYS A 99 7.15 15.64 -3.20
N ARG A 100 6.70 15.45 -4.44
CA ARG A 100 7.03 14.31 -5.31
C ARG A 100 8.53 14.01 -5.34
N HIS A 101 9.34 15.06 -5.51
CA HIS A 101 10.80 14.98 -5.49
C HIS A 101 11.35 14.30 -4.23
N LEU A 102 10.79 14.57 -3.04
CA LEU A 102 11.28 13.95 -1.80
C LEU A 102 11.14 12.43 -1.82
N TRP A 103 10.11 11.89 -2.46
CA TRP A 103 9.94 10.45 -2.56
C TRP A 103 10.84 9.85 -3.64
N GLU A 104 10.91 10.51 -4.80
CA GLU A 104 11.70 10.04 -5.94
C GLU A 104 13.21 10.09 -5.69
N ASP A 105 13.68 11.10 -4.96
CA ASP A 105 15.09 11.25 -4.58
C ASP A 105 15.51 10.19 -3.56
N ASN A 106 14.56 9.69 -2.75
CA ASN A 106 14.80 8.64 -1.77
C ASN A 106 14.64 7.22 -2.35
N LEU A 107 14.11 7.05 -3.57
CA LEU A 107 13.93 5.72 -4.17
C LEU A 107 15.23 4.88 -4.21
N PRO A 108 16.40 5.42 -4.61
CA PRO A 108 17.64 4.65 -4.60
C PRO A 108 18.03 4.16 -3.21
N LEU A 109 17.84 5.00 -2.19
CA LEU A 109 18.10 4.64 -0.79
C LEU A 109 17.14 3.52 -0.35
N VAL A 110 15.83 3.70 -0.55
CA VAL A 110 14.81 2.68 -0.20
C VAL A 110 15.11 1.35 -0.89
N HIS A 111 15.43 1.38 -2.19
CA HIS A 111 15.80 0.17 -2.93
C HIS A 111 17.05 -0.51 -2.37
N SER A 112 18.09 0.26 -2.02
CA SER A 112 19.33 -0.31 -1.46
C SER A 112 19.11 -1.03 -0.12
N VAL A 113 18.15 -0.55 0.68
CA VAL A 113 17.75 -1.16 1.95
C VAL A 113 16.93 -2.43 1.73
N LEU A 114 15.95 -2.39 0.81
CA LEU A 114 15.06 -3.52 0.55
C LEU A 114 15.73 -4.64 -0.27
N TYR A 115 16.67 -4.29 -1.15
CA TYR A 115 17.32 -5.20 -2.09
C TYR A 115 18.84 -5.02 -2.08
N PRO A 116 19.52 -5.31 -0.96
CA PRO A 116 20.96 -5.10 -0.83
C PRO A 116 21.73 -5.88 -1.90
N GLY A 117 22.68 -5.21 -2.56
CA GLY A 117 23.50 -5.79 -3.62
C GLY A 117 22.83 -5.92 -4.99
N ARG A 118 21.54 -5.55 -5.14
CA ARG A 118 20.88 -5.51 -6.45
C ARG A 118 21.04 -4.13 -7.09
N PRO A 119 21.26 -4.04 -8.42
CA PRO A 119 21.28 -2.75 -9.12
C PRO A 119 19.92 -2.07 -8.99
N PHE A 120 19.92 -0.74 -8.87
CA PHE A 120 18.69 0.03 -8.78
C PHE A 120 17.82 -0.21 -10.01
N MET A 121 16.57 -0.60 -9.78
CA MET A 121 15.60 -0.77 -10.85
C MET A 121 15.36 0.55 -11.61
N ASN A 122 15.11 0.47 -12.91
CA ASN A 122 14.79 1.65 -13.71
C ASN A 122 13.55 2.35 -13.10
N ARG A 123 13.62 3.67 -12.91
CA ARG A 123 12.52 4.48 -12.36
C ARG A 123 11.21 4.30 -13.13
N SER A 124 11.28 4.06 -14.44
CA SER A 124 10.09 3.79 -15.27
C SER A 124 9.35 2.50 -14.91
N LEU A 125 9.95 1.64 -14.07
CA LEU A 125 9.37 0.39 -13.60
C LEU A 125 8.83 0.51 -12.17
N VAL A 126 8.90 1.70 -11.56
CA VAL A 126 8.41 1.95 -10.20
C VAL A 126 7.14 2.77 -10.28
N THR A 127 6.10 2.27 -9.62
CA THR A 127 4.92 3.06 -9.25
C THR A 127 4.97 3.31 -7.76
N ILE A 128 4.87 4.59 -7.36
CA ILE A 128 4.77 5.00 -5.98
C ILE A 128 3.29 5.07 -5.61
N VAL A 129 2.94 4.48 -4.46
CA VAL A 129 1.66 4.67 -3.78
C VAL A 129 1.95 5.44 -2.50
N ALA A 130 1.65 6.74 -2.49
CA ALA A 130 1.80 7.57 -1.30
C ALA A 130 0.65 7.37 -0.32
N GLY A 131 1.01 7.49 0.95
CA GLY A 131 0.13 7.15 2.05
C GLY A 131 0.24 5.68 2.40
N THR A 132 -0.60 5.28 3.32
CA THR A 132 -0.56 3.95 3.96
C THR A 132 -1.94 3.32 3.97
N MET A 133 -2.85 3.84 3.13
CA MET A 133 -4.14 3.25 2.79
C MET A 133 -4.08 2.77 1.34
N PHE A 134 -4.42 1.52 1.09
CA PHE A 134 -4.36 0.93 -0.25
C PHE A 134 -5.17 -0.37 -0.31
N TRP A 135 -5.56 -0.74 -1.52
CA TRP A 135 -5.95 -2.11 -1.84
C TRP A 135 -4.71 -2.90 -2.27
N ALA A 136 -4.65 -4.19 -1.96
CA ALA A 136 -3.57 -5.06 -2.43
C ALA A 136 -4.03 -6.51 -2.54
N ARG A 137 -3.40 -7.27 -3.45
CA ARG A 137 -3.53 -8.72 -3.41
C ARG A 137 -2.88 -9.25 -2.16
N TYR A 138 -3.54 -10.17 -1.46
CA TYR A 138 -2.96 -10.79 -0.27
C TYR A 138 -1.59 -11.41 -0.54
N ARG A 139 -1.47 -12.13 -1.67
CA ARG A 139 -0.21 -12.76 -2.11
C ARG A 139 0.92 -11.75 -2.35
N ALA A 140 0.61 -10.52 -2.74
CA ALA A 140 1.62 -9.48 -2.99
C ALA A 140 2.21 -8.92 -1.69
N LEU A 141 1.56 -9.19 -0.55
CA LEU A 141 1.99 -8.75 0.78
C LEU A 141 2.60 -9.89 1.61
N ARG A 142 2.75 -11.10 1.04
CA ARG A 142 3.25 -12.26 1.80
C ARG A 142 4.72 -12.05 2.20
N PRO A 143 5.03 -12.03 3.51
CA PRO A 143 6.35 -11.60 3.96
C PRO A 143 7.44 -12.68 3.98
N ALA A 144 7.21 -13.89 3.46
CA ALA A 144 8.27 -14.91 3.40
C ALA A 144 9.54 -14.36 2.70
N ASP A 145 9.38 -13.40 1.78
CA ASP A 145 10.47 -12.66 1.14
C ASP A 145 10.80 -11.31 1.81
N TYR A 146 9.89 -10.69 2.59
CA TYR A 146 10.07 -9.35 3.17
C TYR A 146 10.56 -9.33 4.63
N VAL A 147 10.10 -10.25 5.49
CA VAL A 147 10.47 -10.27 6.92
C VAL A 147 11.92 -10.71 7.14
N ALA A 148 12.51 -11.45 6.21
CA ALA A 148 13.94 -11.75 6.22
C ALA A 148 14.82 -10.52 5.95
N ALA A 149 14.29 -9.49 5.28
CA ALA A 149 15.04 -8.31 4.83
C ALA A 149 14.92 -7.09 5.77
N ILE A 150 13.97 -7.08 6.70
CA ILE A 150 13.82 -5.99 7.68
C ILE A 150 14.78 -6.26 8.85
N PRO A 151 15.77 -5.39 9.11
CA PRO A 151 16.64 -5.53 10.27
C PRO A 151 15.77 -5.65 11.52
N ARG A 152 16.00 -6.69 12.33
CA ARG A 152 15.34 -6.79 13.63
C ARG A 152 15.76 -5.56 14.43
N LEU A 153 14.82 -4.64 14.65
CA LEU A 153 14.99 -3.58 15.64
C LEU A 153 14.95 -4.28 17.00
N GLU A 154 16.10 -4.72 17.46
CA GLU A 154 16.30 -5.14 18.84
C GLU A 154 16.01 -3.94 19.74
N LYS A 155 15.17 -4.16 20.76
CA LYS A 155 14.87 -3.16 21.79
C LYS A 155 16.04 -3.02 22.75
#